data_AF-A0A522W1U2-F1
#
_entry.id   AF-A0A522W1U2-F1
#
_cell.length_a   1.000
_cell.length_b   1.000
_cell.length_c   1.000
_cell.angle_alpha   90.00
_cell.angle_beta   90.00
_cell.angle_gamma   90.00
#
_symmetry.space_group_name_H-M   'P 1'
#
loop_
_entity.id
_entity.type
_entity.pdbx_description
1 polymer ?
#
loop_
_entity_poly.entity_id
_entity_poly.type
_entity_poly.pdbx_seq_one_letter_code
_entity_poly.pdbx_strand_id
1 'polypeptide(L)' 'RGQDSAAVIAQRLSNAREELSHAPEFEYAIINNDFEEARRDLAAVVRAERARTARQLDRHPELFRPRT' A
#
# COMPACT_ATOMS: atom_id res chain seq x y z
N ARG A 1 -18.89 -26.40 -19.41
CA ARG A 1 -17.90 -25.39 -19.83
C ARG A 1 -18.33 -23.94 -19.53
N GLY A 2 -19.63 -23.58 -19.51
CA GLY A 2 -20.09 -22.25 -19.05
C GLY A 2 -20.39 -22.12 -17.54
N GLN A 3 -20.46 -23.24 -16.81
CA GLN A 3 -20.66 -23.27 -15.35
C GLN A 3 -19.33 -23.19 -14.58
N ASP A 4 -18.24 -23.69 -15.18
CA ASP A 4 -16.90 -23.65 -14.59
C ASP A 4 -16.42 -22.20 -14.38
N SER A 5 -16.75 -21.30 -15.30
CA SER A 5 -16.43 -19.87 -15.19
C SER A 5 -17.18 -19.19 -14.05
N ALA A 6 -18.47 -19.51 -13.84
CA ALA A 6 -19.26 -18.94 -12.75
C ALA A 6 -18.74 -19.42 -11.38
N ALA A 7 -18.43 -20.71 -11.24
CA ALA A 7 -17.82 -21.26 -10.02
C ALA A 7 -16.43 -20.66 -9.74
N VAL A 8 -15.59 -20.49 -10.77
CA VAL A 8 -14.28 -19.86 -10.64
C VAL A 8 -14.39 -18.37 -10.27
N ILE A 9 -15.35 -17.64 -10.84
CA ILE A 9 -15.60 -16.23 -10.49
C ILE A 9 -16.08 -16.12 -9.04
N ALA A 10 -17.02 -16.97 -8.61
CA ALA A 10 -17.51 -17.00 -7.24
C ALA A 10 -16.39 -17.30 -6.24
N GLN A 11 -15.52 -18.27 -6.56
CA GLN A 11 -14.36 -18.59 -5.73
C GLN A 11 -13.39 -17.40 -5.63
N ARG A 12 -13.11 -16.72 -6.74
CA ARG A 12 -12.23 -15.53 -6.75
C ARG A 12 -12.80 -14.39 -5.91
N LEU A 13 -14.11 -14.12 -6.03
CA LEU A 13 -14.79 -13.10 -5.22
C LEU A 13 -14.79 -13.44 -3.73
N SER A 14 -14.96 -14.72 -3.38
CA SER A 14 -14.87 -15.20 -2.00
C SER A 14 -13.47 -14.96 -1.43
N ASN A 15 -12.43 -15.38 -2.16
CA ASN A 15 -11.04 -15.19 -1.74
C ASN A 15 -10.71 -13.69 -1.56
N ALA A 16 -11.12 -12.85 -2.52
CA ALA A 16 -10.92 -11.41 -2.44
C ALA A 16 -11.62 -10.80 -1.21
N ARG A 17 -12.79 -11.31 -0.81
CA ARG A 17 -13.51 -10.83 0.38
C ARG A 17 -12.79 -11.20 1.67
N GLU A 18 -12.21 -12.40 1.74
CA GLU A 18 -11.36 -12.81 2.86
C GLU A 18 -10.12 -11.91 2.95
N GLU A 19 -9.39 -11.73 1.85
CA GLU A 19 -8.22 -10.84 1.82
C GLU A 19 -8.55 -9.40 2.23
N LEU A 20 -9.67 -8.85 1.74
CA LEU A 20 -10.12 -7.49 2.10
C LEU A 20 -10.57 -7.39 3.56
N SER A 21 -10.97 -8.49 4.20
CA SER A 21 -11.33 -8.46 5.63
C SER A 21 -10.12 -8.16 6.53
N HIS A 22 -8.91 -8.48 6.05
CA HIS A 22 -7.65 -8.15 6.70
C HIS A 22 -7.13 -6.75 6.35
N ALA A 23 -7.80 -6.01 5.47
CA ALA A 23 -7.38 -4.64 5.09
C ALA A 23 -7.14 -3.70 6.29
N PRO A 24 -7.90 -3.77 7.41
CA PRO A 24 -7.63 -2.95 8.59
C PRO A 24 -6.28 -3.21 9.29
N GLU A 25 -5.57 -4.29 8.94
CA GLU A 25 -4.25 -4.62 9.50
C GLU A 25 -3.10 -3.81 8.85
N PHE A 26 -3.37 -3.14 7.72
CA PHE A 26 -2.37 -2.37 6.98
C PHE A 26 -2.43 -0.89 7.35
N GLU A 27 -1.27 -0.22 7.33
CA GLU A 27 -1.16 1.22 7.60
C GLU A 27 -1.76 2.08 6.46
N TYR A 28 -1.81 1.54 5.23
CA TYR A 28 -2.29 2.24 4.04
C TYR A 28 -3.13 1.31 3.16
N ALA A 29 -4.21 1.85 2.59
CA ALA A 29 -5.00 1.21 1.54
C ALA A 29 -5.11 2.17 0.34
N ILE A 30 -4.91 1.66 -0.88
CA ILE A 30 -5.00 2.45 -2.12
C ILE A 30 -6.13 1.87 -2.96
N ILE A 31 -7.10 2.72 -3.31
CA ILE A 31 -8.26 2.33 -4.12
C ILE A 31 -7.92 2.54 -5.60
N ASN A 32 -7.76 1.45 -6.34
CA ASN A 32 -7.43 1.49 -7.76
C ASN A 32 -8.68 1.56 -8.65
N ASN A 33 -9.43 2.67 -8.55
CA ASN A 33 -10.56 2.96 -9.43
C ASN A 33 -10.13 3.82 -10.64
N ASP A 34 -9.20 4.74 -10.44
CA ASP A 34 -8.50 5.48 -11.48
C ASP A 34 -6.98 5.20 -11.37
N PHE A 35 -6.37 4.83 -12.50
CA PHE A 35 -4.98 4.40 -12.51
C PHE A 35 -4.01 5.53 -12.17
N GLU A 36 -4.26 6.74 -12.68
CA GLU A 36 -3.38 7.88 -12.44
C GLU A 36 -3.46 8.37 -11.00
N GLU A 37 -4.66 8.32 -10.40
CA GLU A 37 -4.87 8.58 -8.98
C GLU A 37 -4.14 7.55 -8.10
N ALA A 38 -4.38 6.25 -8.34
CA ALA A 38 -3.74 5.18 -7.56
C ALA A 38 -2.21 5.21 -7.66
N ARG A 39 -1.67 5.56 -8.84
CA ARG A 39 -0.23 5.76 -9.04
C ARG A 39 0.31 6.92 -8.18
N ARG A 40 -0.42 8.03 -8.10
CA ARG A 40 -0.05 9.19 -7.28
C ARG A 40 -0.08 8.85 -5.80
N ASP A 41 -1.10 8.12 -5.36
CA ASP A 41 -1.25 7.68 -3.97
C ASP A 41 -0.11 6.76 -3.56
N LEU A 42 0.22 5.77 -4.41
CA LEU A 42 1.36 4.88 -4.16
C LEU A 42 2.67 5.67 -4.05
N ALA A 43 2.90 6.61 -4.97
CA ALA A 43 4.08 7.47 -4.92
C ALA A 43 4.11 8.38 -3.68
N ALA A 44 2.94 8.79 -3.16
CA ALA A 44 2.84 9.59 -1.95
C ALA A 44 3.18 8.75 -0.71
N VAL A 45 2.62 7.53 -0.58
CA VAL A 45 2.94 6.61 0.52
C VAL A 45 4.44 6.32 0.57
N VAL A 46 5.05 5.96 -0.56
CA VAL A 46 6.50 5.69 -0.61
C VAL A 46 7.33 6.92 -0.22
N ARG A 47 6.89 8.12 -0.61
CA ARG A 47 7.56 9.37 -0.22
C ARG A 47 7.42 9.64 1.27
N ALA A 48 6.23 9.46 1.84
CA ALA A 48 5.98 9.63 3.28
C ALA A 48 6.83 8.65 4.10
N GLU A 49 6.88 7.38 3.69
CA GLU A 49 7.71 6.36 4.34
C GLU A 49 9.19 6.72 4.34
N ARG A 50 9.69 7.24 3.21
CA ARG A 50 11.07 7.73 3.09
C ARG A 50 11.32 8.99 3.92
N ALA A 51 10.30 9.82 4.14
CA ALA A 51 10.38 11.05 4.91
C ALA A 51 10.25 10.85 6.43
N ARG A 52 9.89 9.65 6.91
CA ARG A 52 9.83 9.34 8.36
C ARG A 52 11.14 9.77 9.04
N THR A 53 11.04 10.48 10.17
CA THR A 53 12.18 11.08 10.88
C THR A 53 13.30 10.08 11.14
N ALA A 54 12.97 8.86 11.59
CA ALA A 54 13.95 7.81 11.81
C ALA A 54 14.80 7.53 10.55
N ARG A 55 14.17 7.40 9.38
CA ARG A 55 14.89 7.19 8.11
C ARG A 55 15.71 8.41 7.70
N GLN A 56 15.23 9.62 7.97
CA GLN A 56 15.95 10.85 7.64
C GLN A 56 17.19 11.04 8.54
N LEU A 57 17.09 10.71 9.83
CA LEU A 57 18.22 10.69 10.76
C LEU A 57 19.29 9.67 10.33
N ASP A 58 18.86 8.47 9.92
CA ASP A 58 19.76 7.43 9.44
C ASP A 58 20.44 7.82 8.11
N ARG A 59 19.69 8.47 7.21
CA ARG A 59 20.16 8.83 5.87
C ARG A 59 21.05 10.09 5.86
N HIS A 60 20.78 11.03 6.76
CA HIS A 60 21.44 12.34 6.81
C HIS A 60 21.93 12.68 8.23
N PRO A 61 22.72 11.82 8.89
CA PRO A 61 23.13 12.03 10.28
C PRO A 61 23.91 13.33 10.47
N GLU A 62 24.64 13.78 9.44
CA GLU A 62 25.41 15.03 9.45
C GLU A 62 24.55 16.29 9.54
N LEU A 63 23.31 16.26 9.05
CA LEU A 63 22.39 17.41 9.12
C LEU A 63 21.76 17.58 10.51
N PHE A 64 21.70 16.49 11.28
CA PHE A 64 20.99 16.45 12.57
C PHE A 64 21.90 16.26 13.79
N ARG A 65 23.22 16.08 13.59
CA ARG A 65 24.18 16.07 14.70
C ARG A 65 24.36 17.49 15.26
N PRO A 66 24.37 17.66 16.60
CA PRO A 66 24.70 18.93 17.20
C PRO A 66 26.12 19.36 16.79
N ARG A 67 26.30 20.62 16.39
CA ARG A 67 27.65 21.20 16.30
C ARG A 67 28.16 21.46 17.72
N THR A 68 28.96 20.53 18.23
CA THR A 68 29.91 20.80 19.32
C THR A 68 31.08 21.62 18.83
#